data_AF-A0A2G9T6M8-F1
#
_entry.id   AF-A0A2G9T6M8-F1
#
_cell.length_a   1.000
_cell.length_b   1.000
_cell.length_c   1.000
_cell.angle_alpha   90.00
_cell.angle_beta   90.00
_cell.angle_gamma   90.00
#
_symmetry.space_group_name_H-M   'P 1'
#
loop_
_entity.id
_entity.type
_entity.pdbx_description
1 polymer ?
#
loop_
_entity_poly.entity_id
_entity_poly.type
_entity_poly.pdbx_seq_one_letter_code
_entity_poly.pdbx_strand_id
1 'polypeptide(L)'
;MLSLLVVSLVVSAGAAPQYSDSMARNFMFPLSAAAYSDDPQQCLSRLFPNSTVHRQIIVQCDAFKKDTCSGFTAVLHPQKAIVMSFSKIWSAGMDKDFFELRALYPDYEIWVTGHSLGGSIASLAASFLVGTRAAKSSEVKLITFGQPRTGDFHYSNSHNNQ
;
A
#
# COMPACT_ATOMS: atom_id res chain seq x y z
N MET A 1 -52.84 23.22 -13.97
CA MET A 1 -51.87 22.41 -13.20
C MET A 1 -50.81 21.94 -14.19
N LEU A 2 -49.66 22.62 -14.21
CA LEU A 2 -48.56 22.33 -15.13
C LEU A 2 -47.51 21.54 -14.33
N SER A 3 -47.50 20.22 -14.47
CA SER A 3 -46.54 19.36 -13.78
C SER A 3 -45.20 19.40 -14.54
N LEU A 4 -44.22 20.12 -13.99
CA LEU A 4 -42.83 20.06 -14.44
C LEU A 4 -42.21 18.74 -13.97
N LEU A 5 -41.97 17.82 -14.91
CA LEU A 5 -41.14 16.64 -14.70
C LEU A 5 -39.67 17.05 -14.69
N VAL A 6 -39.08 17.12 -13.50
CA VAL A 6 -37.63 17.26 -13.33
C VAL A 6 -37.00 15.90 -13.55
N VAL A 7 -36.45 15.67 -14.73
CA VAL A 7 -35.60 14.50 -15.00
C VAL A 7 -34.22 14.77 -14.39
N SER A 8 -33.99 14.26 -13.20
CA SER A 8 -32.67 14.27 -12.58
C SER A 8 -31.74 13.34 -13.37
N LEU A 9 -30.79 13.90 -14.11
CA LEU A 9 -29.65 13.13 -14.61
C LEU A 9 -28.84 12.64 -13.40
N VAL A 10 -28.98 11.35 -13.07
CA VAL A 10 -28.02 10.67 -12.22
C VAL A 10 -26.79 10.39 -13.08
N VAL A 11 -25.84 11.34 -13.06
CA VAL A 11 -24.50 11.08 -13.60
C VAL A 11 -23.79 10.18 -12.61
N SER A 12 -23.81 8.88 -12.87
CA SER A 12 -22.95 7.92 -12.18
C SER A 12 -21.51 8.14 -12.64
N ALA A 13 -20.85 9.15 -12.07
CA ALA A 13 -19.41 9.30 -12.22
C ALA A 13 -18.76 8.14 -11.46
N GLY A 14 -18.49 7.04 -12.15
CA GLY A 14 -17.53 6.04 -11.70
C GLY A 14 -16.18 6.71 -11.64
N ALA A 15 -15.85 7.33 -10.50
CA ALA A 15 -14.54 7.92 -10.28
C ALA A 15 -13.54 6.76 -10.18
N ALA A 16 -12.83 6.48 -11.28
CA ALA A 16 -11.59 5.73 -11.20
C ALA A 16 -10.71 6.40 -10.13
N PRO A 17 -10.01 5.66 -9.25
CA PRO A 17 -9.13 6.25 -8.26
C PRO A 17 -8.09 7.10 -8.98
N GLN A 18 -8.22 8.42 -8.84
CA GLN A 18 -7.40 9.37 -9.58
C GLN A 18 -6.02 9.44 -8.92
N TYR A 19 -4.99 9.11 -9.68
CA TYR A 19 -3.61 9.27 -9.24
C TYR A 19 -3.35 10.69 -8.73
N SER A 20 -2.66 10.79 -7.60
CA SER A 20 -2.23 12.06 -7.01
C SER A 20 -0.70 12.12 -6.95
N ASP A 21 -0.11 13.03 -7.73
CA ASP A 21 1.34 13.24 -7.76
C ASP A 21 1.88 13.67 -6.37
N SER A 22 1.14 14.51 -5.64
CA SER A 22 1.52 14.91 -4.30
C SER A 22 1.51 13.74 -3.31
N MET A 23 0.54 12.82 -3.45
CA MET A 23 0.52 11.59 -2.66
C MET A 23 1.74 10.71 -2.97
N ALA A 24 2.05 10.53 -4.25
CA ALA A 24 3.18 9.74 -4.68
C ALA A 24 4.51 10.32 -4.17
N ARG A 25 4.74 11.63 -4.38
CA ARG A 25 6.01 12.30 -4.05
C ARG A 25 6.22 12.53 -2.56
N ASN A 26 5.18 12.92 -1.83
CA ASN A 26 5.34 13.38 -0.45
C ASN A 26 5.09 12.28 0.58
N PHE A 27 4.41 11.18 0.20
CA PHE A 27 4.11 10.08 1.12
C PHE A 27 4.70 8.77 0.62
N MET A 28 4.24 8.27 -0.52
CA MET A 28 4.58 6.90 -0.95
C MET A 28 6.05 6.72 -1.30
N PHE A 29 6.69 7.73 -1.89
CA PHE A 29 8.11 7.68 -2.24
C PHE A 29 9.01 7.69 -0.99
N PRO A 30 8.87 8.61 -0.02
CA PRO A 30 9.65 8.55 1.21
C PRO A 30 9.39 7.29 2.05
N LEU A 31 8.14 6.80 2.10
CA LEU A 31 7.82 5.54 2.77
C LEU A 31 8.53 4.35 2.09
N SER A 32 8.57 4.33 0.75
CA SER A 32 9.32 3.33 0.00
C SER A 32 10.83 3.43 0.23
N ALA A 33 11.37 4.64 0.36
CA ALA A 33 12.79 4.86 0.65
C ALA A 33 13.15 4.43 2.07
N ALA A 34 12.28 4.69 3.05
CA ALA A 34 12.48 4.30 4.45
C ALA A 34 12.62 2.78 4.63
N ALA A 35 12.10 1.96 3.71
CA ALA A 35 12.24 0.51 3.79
C ALA A 35 13.70 0.05 3.60
N TYR A 36 14.56 0.88 3.03
CA TYR A 36 16.00 0.61 2.90
C TYR A 36 16.81 1.03 4.15
N SER A 37 16.20 1.71 5.12
CA SER A 37 16.88 2.12 6.36
C SER A 37 16.97 0.94 7.34
N ASP A 38 18.07 0.86 8.07
CA ASP A 38 18.20 -0.02 9.25
C ASP A 38 17.34 0.47 10.42
N ASP A 39 16.91 1.75 10.39
CA ASP A 39 15.96 2.34 11.32
C ASP A 39 14.90 3.17 10.55
N PRO A 40 13.82 2.54 10.08
CA PRO A 40 12.73 3.23 9.41
C PRO A 40 12.00 4.22 10.32
N GLN A 41 11.98 3.98 11.64
CA GLN A 41 11.31 4.90 12.58
C GLN A 41 12.02 6.24 12.59
N GLN A 42 13.35 6.29 12.52
CA GLN A 42 14.07 7.55 12.40
C GLN A 42 13.66 8.33 11.14
N CYS A 43 13.48 7.66 10.00
CA CYS A 43 13.00 8.29 8.77
C CYS A 43 11.58 8.84 8.93
N LEU A 44 10.69 8.01 9.49
CA LEU A 44 9.28 8.33 9.68
C LEU A 44 9.09 9.49 10.68
N SER A 45 9.83 9.50 11.79
CA SER A 45 9.77 10.58 12.78
C SER A 45 10.10 11.97 12.21
N ARG A 46 10.91 12.03 11.15
CA ARG A 46 11.28 13.30 10.49
C ARG A 46 10.24 13.78 9.49
N LEU A 47 9.65 12.86 8.72
CA LEU A 47 8.79 13.20 7.58
C LEU A 47 7.29 13.10 7.90
N PHE A 48 6.94 12.26 8.87
CA PHE A 48 5.56 11.98 9.27
C PHE A 48 5.45 12.06 10.80
N PRO A 49 5.33 13.29 11.36
CA PRO A 49 5.15 13.46 12.79
C PRO A 49 3.96 12.65 13.31
N ASN A 50 4.08 12.07 14.50
CA ASN A 50 3.09 11.16 15.08
C ASN A 50 2.81 9.92 14.22
N SER A 51 3.88 9.30 13.69
CA SER A 51 3.84 7.99 13.06
C SER A 51 4.62 6.96 13.88
N THR A 52 4.22 5.70 13.77
CA THR A 52 4.83 4.60 14.51
C THR A 52 5.08 3.43 13.57
N VAL A 53 6.34 3.01 13.45
CA VAL A 53 6.72 1.73 12.88
C VAL A 53 6.28 0.66 13.86
N HIS A 54 5.32 -0.15 13.43
CA HIS A 54 4.84 -1.28 14.22
C HIS A 54 5.89 -2.39 14.26
N ARG A 55 6.46 -2.72 13.08
CA ARG A 55 7.52 -3.71 12.96
C ARG A 55 8.30 -3.51 11.67
N GLN A 56 9.62 -3.59 11.77
CA GLN A 56 10.48 -3.82 10.61
C GLN A 56 10.82 -5.31 10.56
N ILE A 57 10.66 -5.89 9.38
CA ILE A 57 11.00 -7.28 9.11
C ILE A 57 12.23 -7.27 8.20
N ILE A 58 13.23 -8.08 8.57
CA ILE A 58 14.46 -8.26 7.81
C ILE A 58 14.68 -9.75 7.61
N VAL A 59 14.84 -10.19 6.37
CA VAL A 59 15.10 -11.59 5.99
C VAL A 59 16.30 -11.70 5.08
N GLN A 60 16.93 -12.87 5.03
CA GLN A 60 17.95 -13.18 4.04
C GLN A 60 17.28 -13.46 2.70
N CYS A 61 17.83 -12.96 1.59
CA CYS A 61 17.16 -13.05 0.29
C CYS A 61 18.08 -13.21 -0.91
N ASP A 62 19.38 -13.37 -0.69
CA ASP A 62 20.30 -13.88 -1.68
C ASP A 62 20.66 -15.34 -1.37
N ALA A 63 21.06 -16.07 -2.42
CA ALA A 63 21.46 -17.47 -2.29
C ALA A 63 22.70 -17.67 -1.38
N PHE A 64 23.48 -16.61 -1.17
CA PHE A 64 24.72 -16.64 -0.38
C PHE A 64 24.56 -16.06 1.03
N LYS A 65 23.34 -15.65 1.42
CA LYS A 65 23.00 -15.06 2.74
C LYS A 65 23.87 -13.85 3.13
N LYS A 66 24.28 -13.06 2.15
CA LYS A 66 25.05 -11.82 2.34
C LYS A 66 24.15 -10.59 2.30
N ASP A 67 23.06 -10.66 1.55
CA ASP A 67 22.14 -9.55 1.33
C ASP A 67 20.84 -9.79 2.09
N THR A 68 20.44 -8.76 2.83
CA THR A 68 19.15 -8.75 3.50
C THR A 68 18.11 -8.02 2.68
N CYS A 69 16.89 -8.44 2.92
CA CYS A 69 15.68 -7.90 2.37
C CYS A 69 14.83 -7.41 3.52
N SER A 70 14.20 -6.26 3.32
CA SER A 70 13.53 -5.54 4.37
C SER A 70 12.13 -5.09 3.97
N GLY A 71 11.38 -4.68 4.96
CA GLY A 71 10.12 -4.00 4.80
C GLY A 71 9.58 -3.71 6.18
N PHE A 72 8.59 -2.83 6.26
CA PHE A 72 8.00 -2.49 7.55
C PHE A 72 6.51 -2.23 7.41
N THR A 73 5.81 -2.44 8.52
CA THR A 73 4.47 -1.92 8.73
C THR A 73 4.53 -0.72 9.66
N ALA A 74 3.77 0.32 9.34
CA ALA A 74 3.68 1.51 10.16
C ALA A 74 2.24 2.04 10.22
N VAL A 75 1.98 2.88 11.21
CA VAL A 75 0.73 3.63 11.36
C VAL A 75 1.05 5.12 11.26
N LEU A 76 0.37 5.80 10.35
CA LEU A 76 0.43 7.25 10.17
C LEU A 76 -0.87 7.83 10.74
N HIS A 77 -0.84 8.22 12.01
CA HIS A 77 -2.04 8.68 12.71
C HIS A 77 -2.70 9.92 12.06
N PRO A 78 -1.96 10.96 11.62
CA PRO A 78 -2.58 12.14 11.02
C PRO A 78 -3.27 11.83 9.68
N GLN A 79 -2.76 10.87 8.92
CA GLN A 79 -3.31 10.45 7.63
C GLN A 79 -4.36 9.35 7.78
N LYS A 80 -4.56 8.80 8.99
CA LYS A 80 -5.35 7.59 9.23
C LYS A 80 -4.98 6.48 8.26
N ALA A 81 -3.69 6.13 8.20
CA ALA A 81 -3.20 5.12 7.26
C ALA A 81 -2.37 4.04 7.95
N ILE A 82 -2.64 2.78 7.60
CA ILE A 82 -1.76 1.63 7.82
C ILE A 82 -0.87 1.52 6.59
N VAL A 83 0.44 1.63 6.76
CA VAL A 83 1.43 1.56 5.69
C VAL A 83 2.10 0.20 5.69
N MET A 84 2.20 -0.39 4.51
CA MET A 84 3.06 -1.54 4.23
C MET A 84 4.07 -1.11 3.17
N SER A 85 5.33 -1.03 3.57
CA SER A 85 6.42 -0.61 2.68
C SER A 85 7.39 -1.77 2.46
N PHE A 86 7.55 -2.16 1.20
CA PHE A 86 8.35 -3.30 0.80
C PHE A 86 9.66 -2.88 0.17
N SER A 87 10.76 -3.45 0.66
CA SER A 87 11.90 -3.71 -0.21
C SER A 87 11.76 -5.11 -0.82
N LYS A 88 11.59 -6.22 -0.05
CA LYS A 88 11.55 -7.60 -0.63
C LYS A 88 10.95 -8.76 0.23
N ILE A 89 9.80 -8.64 0.92
CA ILE A 89 9.51 -9.58 2.06
C ILE A 89 8.05 -10.00 2.44
N TRP A 90 7.02 -9.91 1.57
CA TRP A 90 5.60 -10.12 1.99
C TRP A 90 5.33 -11.29 2.95
N SER A 91 5.79 -12.49 2.62
CA SER A 91 5.51 -13.72 3.39
C SER A 91 6.31 -13.87 4.70
N ALA A 92 7.09 -12.87 5.09
CA ALA A 92 7.94 -12.92 6.28
C ALA A 92 7.25 -12.45 7.57
N GLY A 93 5.92 -12.26 7.55
CA GLY A 93 5.11 -11.88 8.71
C GLY A 93 4.33 -10.57 8.56
N MET A 94 4.48 -9.86 7.45
CA MET A 94 3.77 -8.59 7.21
C MET A 94 2.25 -8.79 7.06
N ASP A 95 1.84 -9.97 6.60
CA ASP A 95 0.45 -10.42 6.57
C ASP A 95 -0.18 -10.41 7.97
N LYS A 96 0.53 -10.90 8.99
CA LYS A 96 0.07 -10.89 10.39
C LYS A 96 -0.04 -9.47 10.92
N ASP A 97 0.99 -8.65 10.68
CA ASP A 97 1.01 -7.25 11.09
C ASP A 97 -0.17 -6.47 10.49
N PHE A 98 -0.53 -6.76 9.23
CA PHE A 98 -1.71 -6.20 8.61
C PHE A 98 -2.99 -6.53 9.38
N PHE A 99 -3.24 -7.80 9.70
CA PHE A 99 -4.48 -8.19 10.40
C PHE A 99 -4.55 -7.61 11.82
N GLU A 100 -3.42 -7.57 12.53
CA GLU A 100 -3.33 -6.96 13.87
C GLU A 100 -3.63 -5.46 13.82
N LEU A 101 -2.96 -4.72 12.93
CA LEU A 101 -3.18 -3.29 12.77
C LEU A 101 -4.59 -2.98 12.24
N ARG A 102 -5.13 -3.82 11.36
CA ARG A 102 -6.49 -3.63 10.84
C ARG A 102 -7.56 -3.79 11.91
N ALA A 103 -7.35 -4.70 12.87
CA ALA A 103 -8.23 -4.86 14.02
C ALA A 103 -8.18 -3.63 14.96
N LEU A 104 -7.00 -3.02 15.12
CA LEU A 104 -6.82 -1.82 15.95
C LEU A 104 -7.33 -0.53 15.27
N TYR A 105 -7.21 -0.44 13.95
CA TYR A 105 -7.54 0.76 13.17
C TYR A 105 -8.49 0.42 11.99
N PRO A 106 -9.76 0.07 12.27
CA PRO A 106 -10.71 -0.38 11.26
C PRO A 106 -11.21 0.73 10.32
N ASP A 107 -10.98 2.00 10.66
CA ASP A 107 -11.33 3.15 9.82
C ASP A 107 -10.15 3.71 9.00
N TYR A 108 -8.95 3.13 9.16
CA TYR A 108 -7.76 3.62 8.47
C TYR A 108 -7.68 3.08 7.04
N GLU A 109 -7.13 3.89 6.15
CA GLU A 109 -6.76 3.47 4.79
C GLU A 109 -5.56 2.53 4.83
N ILE A 110 -5.38 1.76 3.75
CA ILE A 110 -4.29 0.80 3.59
C ILE A 110 -3.39 1.28 2.48
N TRP A 111 -2.17 1.67 2.82
CA TRP A 111 -1.21 2.24 1.89
C TRP A 111 -0.10 1.23 1.62
N VAL A 112 0.05 0.84 0.37
CA VAL A 112 0.97 -0.21 -0.07
C VAL A 112 1.96 0.39 -1.04
N THR A 113 3.26 0.28 -0.73
CA THR A 113 4.32 0.88 -1.55
C THR A 113 5.57 0.02 -1.60
N GLY A 114 6.36 0.21 -2.65
CA GLY A 114 7.65 -0.44 -2.78
C GLY A 114 8.40 0.00 -4.03
N HIS A 115 9.72 -0.14 -3.98
CA HIS A 115 10.64 0.22 -5.07
C HIS A 115 11.35 -1.01 -5.62
N SER A 116 11.61 -1.04 -6.93
CA SER A 116 12.28 -2.15 -7.61
C SER A 116 11.52 -3.47 -7.35
N LEU A 117 12.17 -4.55 -6.91
CA LEU A 117 11.50 -5.81 -6.54
C LEU A 117 10.38 -5.60 -5.49
N GLY A 118 10.53 -4.61 -4.61
CA GLY A 118 9.52 -4.25 -3.62
C GLY A 118 8.23 -3.76 -4.25
N GLY A 119 8.31 -3.13 -5.42
CA GLY A 119 7.12 -2.74 -6.19
C GLY A 119 6.31 -3.95 -6.66
N SER A 120 6.97 -5.00 -7.15
CA SER A 120 6.27 -6.24 -7.53
C SER A 120 5.60 -6.91 -6.34
N ILE A 121 6.28 -6.95 -5.19
CA ILE A 121 5.73 -7.53 -3.96
C ILE A 121 4.58 -6.68 -3.40
N ALA A 122 4.70 -5.35 -3.43
CA ALA A 122 3.63 -4.42 -3.09
C ALA A 122 2.37 -4.65 -3.96
N SER A 123 2.55 -4.86 -5.26
CA SER A 123 1.44 -5.17 -6.18
C SER A 123 0.76 -6.50 -5.82
N LEU A 124 1.52 -7.56 -5.54
CA LEU A 124 0.97 -8.84 -5.09
C LEU A 124 0.25 -8.72 -3.75
N ALA A 125 0.82 -7.99 -2.79
CA ALA A 125 0.22 -7.76 -1.48
C ALA A 125 -1.13 -7.03 -1.60
N ALA A 126 -1.19 -5.93 -2.36
CA ALA A 126 -2.43 -5.22 -2.61
C ALA A 126 -3.45 -6.10 -3.36
N SER A 127 -3.00 -6.90 -4.33
CA SER A 127 -3.86 -7.85 -5.03
C SER A 127 -4.46 -8.88 -4.08
N PHE A 128 -3.64 -9.46 -3.22
CA PHE A 128 -4.06 -10.42 -2.20
C PHE A 128 -5.10 -9.81 -1.26
N LEU A 129 -4.84 -8.64 -0.68
CA LEU A 129 -5.75 -8.01 0.28
C LEU A 129 -7.17 -7.78 -0.28
N VAL A 130 -7.24 -7.26 -1.51
CA VAL A 130 -8.53 -7.03 -2.19
C VAL A 130 -9.15 -8.36 -2.64
N GLY A 131 -8.36 -9.24 -3.26
CA GLY A 131 -8.83 -10.51 -3.83
C GLY A 131 -9.37 -11.48 -2.77
N THR A 132 -8.79 -11.49 -1.56
CA THR A 132 -9.30 -12.28 -0.43
C THR A 132 -10.37 -11.55 0.38
N ARG A 133 -10.76 -10.34 -0.02
CA ARG A 133 -11.70 -9.46 0.70
C ARG A 133 -11.26 -9.10 2.12
N ALA A 134 -9.95 -9.11 2.37
CA ALA A 134 -9.38 -8.63 3.62
C ALA A 134 -9.44 -7.09 3.72
N ALA A 135 -9.51 -6.42 2.56
CA ALA A 135 -9.76 -4.99 2.43
C ALA A 135 -10.64 -4.71 1.21
N LYS A 136 -11.37 -3.58 1.21
CA LYS A 136 -12.08 -3.15 0.01
C LYS A 136 -11.12 -2.47 -0.96
N SER A 137 -11.34 -2.72 -2.25
CA SER A 137 -11.25 -1.74 -3.35
C SER A 137 -10.74 -0.34 -2.97
N SER A 138 -11.70 0.41 -2.46
CA SER A 138 -11.64 1.83 -2.13
C SER A 138 -10.77 2.19 -0.92
N GLU A 139 -10.38 1.21 -0.09
CA GLU A 139 -9.57 1.41 1.11
C GLU A 139 -8.08 1.25 0.83
N VAL A 140 -7.71 0.61 -0.28
CA VAL A 140 -6.33 0.28 -0.63
C VAL A 140 -5.77 1.30 -1.63
N LYS A 141 -4.63 1.89 -1.30
CA LYS A 141 -3.84 2.75 -2.18
C LYS A 141 -2.50 2.08 -2.46
N LEU A 142 -2.30 1.68 -3.72
CA LEU A 142 -1.06 1.08 -4.19
C LEU A 142 -0.30 2.10 -5.06
N ILE A 143 0.95 2.41 -4.69
CA ILE A 143 1.87 3.16 -5.55
C ILE A 143 3.23 2.45 -5.53
N THR A 144 3.74 2.09 -6.70
CA THR A 144 5.02 1.38 -6.84
C THR A 144 6.00 2.19 -7.66
N PHE A 145 7.30 2.02 -7.38
CA PHE A 145 8.36 2.78 -8.03
C PHE A 145 9.34 1.84 -8.74
N GLY A 146 9.41 1.92 -10.08
CA GLY A 146 10.29 1.06 -10.86
C GLY A 146 9.97 -0.43 -10.72
N GLN A 147 8.69 -0.79 -10.61
CA GLN A 147 8.28 -2.20 -10.46
C GLN A 147 8.65 -3.04 -11.70
N PRO A 148 9.23 -4.24 -11.53
CA PRO A 148 9.29 -5.24 -12.58
C PRO A 148 7.90 -5.72 -13.02
N ARG A 149 7.83 -6.44 -14.15
CA ARG A 149 6.63 -7.20 -14.51
C ARG A 149 6.40 -8.30 -13.49
N THR A 150 5.24 -8.26 -12.82
CA THR A 150 4.90 -9.14 -11.67
C THR A 150 4.13 -10.39 -12.07
N GLY A 151 3.33 -10.34 -13.13
CA GLY A 151 2.47 -11.44 -13.55
C GLY A 151 2.19 -11.43 -15.05
N ASP A 152 1.38 -12.39 -15.49
CA ASP A 152 0.94 -12.52 -16.87
C ASP A 152 -0.23 -11.58 -17.21
N PHE A 153 -0.80 -11.76 -18.39
CA PHE A 153 -1.98 -10.99 -18.82
C PHE A 153 -3.18 -11.18 -17.88
N HIS A 154 -3.40 -12.40 -17.38
CA HIS A 154 -4.51 -12.69 -16.48
C HIS A 154 -4.36 -11.96 -15.15
N TYR A 155 -3.17 -11.98 -14.57
CA TYR A 155 -2.86 -11.19 -13.38
C TYR A 155 -3.09 -9.70 -13.64
N SER A 156 -2.55 -9.15 -14.72
CA SER A 156 -2.70 -7.72 -15.04
C SER A 156 -4.16 -7.32 -15.19
N ASN A 157 -4.97 -8.15 -15.86
CA ASN A 157 -6.40 -7.89 -16.04
C ASN A 157 -7.17 -8.02 -14.72
N SER A 158 -6.89 -9.05 -13.91
CA SER A 158 -7.52 -9.20 -12.61
C SER A 158 -7.17 -8.04 -11.68
N HIS A 159 -5.89 -7.65 -11.63
CA HIS A 159 -5.39 -6.57 -10.78
C HIS A 159 -6.00 -5.20 -11.11
N ASN A 160 -6.30 -4.95 -12.40
CA ASN A 160 -6.97 -3.72 -12.82
C ASN A 160 -8.47 -3.67 -12.50
N ASN A 161 -9.13 -4.83 -12.37
CA ASN A 161 -10.59 -4.92 -12.31
C ASN A 161 -11.15 -5.40 -10.96
N GLN A 162 -10.28 -5.64 -9.97
CA GLN A 162 -10.63 -6.19 -8.65
C GLN A 162 -11.13 -5.14 -7.64
#